data_AF-A0A8H7YSM1-F1
#
_entry.id   AF-A0A8H7YSM1-F1
#
_cell.length_a   1.000
_cell.length_b   1.000
_cell.length_c   1.000
_cell.angle_alpha   90.00
_cell.angle_beta   90.00
_cell.angle_gamma   90.00
#
_symmetry.space_group_name_H-M   'P 1'
#
loop_
_entity.id
_entity.type
_entity.pdbx_description
1 polymer ?
#
loop_
_entity_poly.entity_id
_entity_poly.type
_entity_poly.pdbx_seq_one_letter_code
_entity_poly.pdbx_strand_id
1 'polypeptide(L)'
;MTPSFPAYYRVYTRYWLSRESELIDINLTTNNYILHSFVPSIRSSPPVMAESSGVDTSPISPVERRNSLEKYLQHRPGQQDLKERHILLDTNVAPSLQAAQQELARQKAADSLKKHLEKRPDREDLVERNILPSSTAAPALQAHARELEKHMLADNLEHKIQSRPKPEELIHRGILEEDEDPTRPAQ
;
A
#
# COMPACT_ATOMS: atom_id res chain seq x y z
N MET A 1 -49.54 -25.42 -30.90
CA MET A 1 -48.20 -26.03 -30.91
C MET A 1 -47.77 -26.28 -29.49
N THR A 2 -47.67 -27.54 -29.09
CA THR A 2 -47.26 -27.96 -27.75
C THR A 2 -45.75 -28.23 -27.73
N PRO A 3 -44.94 -27.50 -26.96
CA PRO A 3 -43.59 -27.94 -26.69
C PRO A 3 -43.62 -28.99 -25.57
N SER A 4 -43.27 -30.23 -25.93
CA SER A 4 -42.91 -31.32 -25.03
C SER A 4 -41.61 -30.94 -24.31
N PHE A 5 -41.67 -30.74 -22.99
CA PHE A 5 -40.49 -30.52 -22.15
C PHE A 5 -40.19 -31.80 -21.34
N PRO A 6 -38.96 -32.35 -21.43
CA PRO A 6 -38.56 -33.55 -20.70
C PRO A 6 -38.60 -33.36 -19.19
N ALA A 7 -39.09 -34.37 -18.48
CA ALA A 7 -39.18 -34.41 -17.03
C ALA A 7 -37.79 -34.57 -16.40
N TYR A 8 -37.19 -33.47 -15.94
CA TYR A 8 -36.32 -33.45 -14.76
C TYR A 8 -36.14 -31.99 -14.30
N TYR A 9 -36.12 -31.76 -12.98
CA TYR A 9 -36.07 -30.45 -12.29
C TYR A 9 -37.40 -29.72 -12.07
N ARG A 10 -38.33 -30.36 -11.37
CA ARG A 10 -39.21 -29.67 -10.41
C ARG A 10 -38.59 -29.85 -9.02
N VAL A 11 -37.91 -28.83 -8.48
CA VAL A 11 -38.10 -28.22 -7.12
C VAL A 11 -37.04 -27.11 -6.97
N TYR A 12 -37.09 -25.99 -7.69
CA TYR A 12 -36.32 -24.79 -7.29
C TYR A 12 -36.87 -23.52 -7.97
N THR A 13 -38.12 -23.17 -7.68
CA THR A 13 -38.59 -21.79 -7.89
C THR A 13 -39.76 -21.50 -6.96
N ARG A 14 -39.46 -21.12 -5.72
CA ARG A 14 -40.31 -20.22 -4.93
C ARG A 14 -39.52 -19.71 -3.72
N TYR A 15 -39.65 -18.41 -3.47
CA TYR A 15 -38.97 -17.57 -2.46
C TYR A 15 -37.65 -16.93 -2.89
N TRP A 16 -37.73 -16.05 -3.89
CA TRP A 16 -36.92 -14.82 -3.95
C TRP A 16 -37.71 -13.74 -4.70
N LEU A 17 -38.62 -13.07 -3.98
CA LEU A 17 -39.27 -11.82 -4.43
C LEU A 17 -40.02 -11.19 -3.25
N SER A 18 -39.28 -10.47 -2.39
CA SER A 18 -39.72 -9.24 -1.73
C SER A 18 -38.53 -8.71 -0.93
N ARG A 19 -37.70 -7.85 -1.53
CA ARG A 19 -37.79 -6.39 -1.44
C ARG A 19 -36.98 -5.87 -0.24
N GLU A 20 -35.71 -5.57 -0.50
CA GLU A 20 -35.14 -4.21 -0.56
C GLU A 20 -34.90 -3.63 0.84
N SER A 21 -33.63 -3.62 1.27
CA SER A 21 -32.90 -2.37 1.54
C SER A 21 -31.45 -2.69 1.91
N GLU A 22 -30.56 -1.95 1.27
CA GLU A 22 -29.13 -2.13 1.15
C GLU A 22 -28.38 -1.65 2.40
N LEU A 23 -27.31 -2.36 2.77
CA LEU A 23 -26.14 -1.79 3.43
C LEU A 23 -24.92 -2.43 2.77
N ILE A 24 -24.37 -1.72 1.79
CA ILE A 24 -23.06 -1.99 1.20
C ILE A 24 -22.05 -1.23 2.05
N ASP A 25 -21.11 -1.95 2.67
CA ASP A 25 -19.72 -1.51 2.81
C ASP A 25 -18.78 -2.72 2.96
N ILE A 26 -18.17 -3.05 1.82
CA ILE A 26 -16.79 -3.50 1.60
C ILE A 26 -16.15 -4.29 2.75
N ASN A 27 -16.00 -5.60 2.56
CA ASN A 27 -14.97 -6.32 3.30
C ASN A 27 -14.26 -7.40 2.47
N LEU A 28 -12.94 -7.25 2.46
CA LEU A 28 -11.87 -8.18 2.10
C LEU A 28 -11.90 -8.84 0.72
N THR A 29 -11.31 -8.15 -0.26
CA THR A 29 -10.48 -8.82 -1.25
C THR A 29 -9.10 -8.22 -1.21
N THR A 30 -8.19 -8.85 -0.48
CA THR A 30 -6.85 -9.29 -0.92
C THR A 30 -6.09 -9.77 0.31
N ASN A 31 -6.24 -11.05 0.63
CA ASN A 31 -5.09 -11.92 0.92
C ASN A 31 -5.51 -13.36 0.63
N ASN A 32 -4.84 -13.94 -0.37
CA ASN A 32 -5.10 -15.25 -0.97
C ASN A 32 -5.13 -16.36 0.09
N TYR A 33 -6.30 -16.99 0.25
CA TYR A 33 -6.40 -18.33 0.80
C TYR A 33 -6.23 -19.35 -0.32
N ILE A 34 -5.07 -20.00 -0.34
CA ILE A 34 -4.85 -21.22 -1.13
C ILE A 34 -5.56 -22.36 -0.40
N LEU A 35 -6.76 -22.73 -0.84
CA LEU A 35 -7.39 -24.01 -0.52
C LEU A 35 -7.31 -24.90 -1.76
N HIS A 36 -6.23 -25.69 -1.87
CA HIS A 36 -6.21 -26.82 -2.79
C HIS A 36 -6.87 -28.02 -2.12
N SER A 37 -7.97 -28.45 -2.70
CA SER A 37 -8.62 -29.74 -2.46
C SER A 37 -7.69 -30.88 -2.90
N PHE A 38 -7.21 -31.66 -1.93
CA PHE A 38 -6.49 -32.91 -2.21
C PHE A 38 -7.42 -34.10 -2.00
N VAL A 39 -7.75 -34.78 -3.11
CA VAL A 39 -8.44 -36.07 -3.15
C VAL A 39 -7.42 -37.16 -2.81
N PRO A 40 -7.65 -38.05 -1.82
CA PRO A 40 -6.72 -39.12 -1.53
C PRO A 40 -6.86 -40.26 -2.56
N SER A 41 -5.83 -40.42 -3.40
CA SER A 41 -5.62 -41.63 -4.19
C SER A 41 -5.28 -42.78 -3.23
N ILE A 42 -6.07 -43.87 -3.25
CA ILE A 42 -5.74 -45.11 -2.54
C ILE A 42 -4.51 -45.72 -3.21
N ARG A 43 -3.34 -45.34 -2.72
CA ARG A 43 -2.07 -46.01 -2.99
C ARG A 43 -1.75 -46.84 -1.75
N SER A 44 -1.54 -48.15 -1.94
CA SER A 44 -1.26 -49.09 -0.86
C SER A 44 -0.19 -48.53 0.09
N SER A 45 -0.58 -48.36 1.35
CA SER A 45 0.31 -47.89 2.41
C SER A 45 1.57 -48.77 2.48
N PRO A 46 2.78 -48.23 2.27
CA PRO A 46 3.96 -48.86 2.83
C PRO A 46 3.86 -48.77 4.37
N PRO A 47 4.42 -49.74 5.11
CA PRO A 47 4.39 -49.72 6.56
C PRO A 47 5.04 -48.44 7.07
N VAL A 48 4.26 -47.65 7.82
CA VAL A 48 4.68 -46.43 8.50
C VAL A 48 5.87 -46.74 9.41
N MET A 49 7.06 -46.42 8.93
CA MET A 49 8.19 -46.15 9.81
C MET A 49 7.91 -44.79 10.44
N ALA A 50 7.54 -44.81 11.71
CA ALA A 50 7.27 -43.65 12.51
C ALA A 50 8.51 -42.75 12.58
N GLU A 51 8.56 -41.70 11.76
CA GLU A 51 9.41 -40.54 12.04
C GLU A 51 8.75 -39.78 13.19
N SER A 52 9.10 -40.17 14.41
CA SER A 52 8.70 -39.48 15.62
C SER A 52 9.22 -38.05 15.55
N SER A 53 8.33 -37.05 15.63
CA SER A 53 8.72 -35.79 16.24
C SER A 53 9.29 -36.15 17.60
N GLY A 54 10.62 -36.09 17.71
CA GLY A 54 11.42 -36.56 18.85
C GLY A 54 11.21 -35.72 20.11
N VAL A 55 9.96 -35.58 20.54
CA VAL A 55 9.62 -35.09 21.86
C VAL A 55 9.73 -36.31 22.77
N ASP A 56 10.89 -36.44 23.39
CA ASP A 56 11.13 -37.41 24.45
C ASP A 56 10.13 -37.17 25.58
N THR A 57 9.18 -38.09 25.73
CA THR A 57 8.17 -38.07 26.79
C THR A 57 8.68 -38.71 28.08
N SER A 58 9.95 -39.12 28.12
CA SER A 58 10.58 -39.66 29.31
C SER A 58 10.67 -38.60 30.41
N PRO A 59 10.42 -38.96 31.69
CA PRO A 59 10.51 -38.03 32.79
C PRO A 59 11.97 -37.58 32.94
N ILE A 60 12.27 -36.37 32.45
CA ILE A 60 13.58 -35.73 32.58
C ILE A 60 14.02 -35.75 34.04
N SER A 61 15.24 -36.24 34.26
CA SER A 61 15.90 -36.17 35.56
C SER A 61 15.96 -34.72 36.04
N PRO A 62 15.68 -34.42 37.32
CA PRO A 62 15.79 -33.07 37.86
C PRO A 62 17.14 -32.39 37.58
N VAL A 63 18.20 -33.17 37.38
CA VAL A 63 19.54 -32.68 37.05
C VAL A 63 19.66 -32.24 35.60
N GLU A 64 19.13 -33.02 34.65
CA GLU A 64 19.17 -32.69 33.22
C GLU A 64 18.32 -31.46 32.90
N ARG A 65 17.17 -31.31 33.57
CA ARG A 65 16.33 -30.10 33.50
C ARG A 65 17.08 -28.84 33.92
N ARG A 66 17.88 -28.94 34.98
CA ARG A 66 18.67 -27.82 35.50
C ARG A 66 19.73 -27.39 34.48
N ASN A 67 20.45 -28.36 33.92
CA ASN A 67 21.54 -28.10 32.98
C ASN A 67 21.03 -27.49 31.66
N SER A 68 19.88 -27.95 31.14
CA SER A 68 19.29 -27.36 29.93
C SER A 68 18.77 -25.95 30.17
N LEU A 69 18.10 -25.71 31.30
CA LEU A 69 17.61 -24.38 31.67
C LEU A 69 18.76 -23.36 31.80
N GLU A 70 19.84 -23.74 32.47
CA GLU A 70 21.05 -22.90 32.61
C GLU A 70 21.58 -22.46 31.23
N LYS A 71 21.68 -23.39 30.27
CA LYS A 71 22.11 -23.09 28.89
C LYS A 71 21.20 -22.06 28.20
N TYR A 72 19.88 -22.16 28.37
CA TYR A 72 18.93 -21.21 27.77
C TYR A 72 18.94 -19.85 28.47
N LEU A 73 19.16 -19.81 29.78
CA LEU A 73 19.28 -18.56 30.53
C LEU A 73 20.53 -17.76 30.15
N GLN A 74 21.65 -18.43 29.84
CA GLN A 74 22.88 -17.80 29.34
C GLN A 74 22.69 -17.08 28.00
N HIS A 75 21.83 -17.59 27.13
CA HIS A 75 21.57 -17.05 25.79
C HIS A 75 20.25 -16.28 25.71
N ARG A 76 19.67 -15.92 26.86
CA ARG A 76 18.40 -15.21 26.91
C ARG A 76 18.58 -13.79 26.33
N PRO A 77 17.75 -13.37 25.35
CA PRO A 77 17.76 -11.99 24.85
C PRO A 77 17.38 -10.99 25.94
N GLY A 78 17.94 -9.78 25.85
CA GLY A 78 17.63 -8.70 26.77
C GLY A 78 16.17 -8.26 26.69
N GLN A 79 15.68 -7.56 27.72
CA GLN A 79 14.33 -7.01 27.67
C GLN A 79 14.16 -6.01 26.51
N GLN A 80 15.19 -5.20 26.28
CA GLN A 80 15.23 -4.22 25.19
C GLN A 80 15.16 -4.89 23.81
N ASP A 81 15.92 -5.97 23.60
CA ASP A 81 15.88 -6.78 22.38
C ASP A 81 14.48 -7.34 22.07
N LEU A 82 13.74 -7.72 23.10
CA LEU A 82 12.38 -8.24 22.96
C LEU A 82 11.38 -7.14 22.61
N LYS A 83 11.61 -5.92 23.10
CA LYS A 83 10.81 -4.73 22.78
C LYS A 83 11.00 -4.28 21.35
N GLU A 84 12.26 -4.21 20.91
CA GLU A 84 12.62 -3.88 19.53
C GLU A 84 12.08 -4.90 18.53
N ARG A 85 12.03 -6.17 18.91
CA ARG A 85 11.41 -7.24 18.11
C ARG A 85 9.87 -7.29 18.24
N HIS A 86 9.26 -6.33 18.94
CA HIS A 86 7.82 -6.26 19.20
C HIS A 86 7.22 -7.50 19.90
N ILE A 87 8.04 -8.26 20.64
CA ILE A 87 7.60 -9.39 21.46
C ILE A 87 7.08 -8.88 22.81
N LEU A 88 7.82 -7.96 23.42
CA LEU A 88 7.38 -7.26 24.63
C LEU A 88 6.91 -5.85 24.25
N LEU A 89 5.80 -5.40 24.83
CA LEU A 89 5.29 -4.06 24.57
C LEU A 89 6.13 -3.01 25.32
N ASP A 90 6.40 -1.88 24.67
CA ASP A 90 7.07 -0.71 25.25
C ASP A 90 6.11 0.21 26.03
N THR A 91 5.26 -0.37 26.88
CA THR A 91 4.27 0.41 27.63
C THR A 91 4.58 0.38 29.13
N ASN A 92 4.48 1.54 29.78
CA ASN A 92 4.60 1.66 31.25
C ASN A 92 3.28 1.35 31.97
N VAL A 93 2.36 0.64 31.29
CA VAL A 93 1.01 0.39 31.78
C VAL A 93 0.94 -1.03 32.34
N ALA A 94 0.15 -1.21 33.40
CA ALA A 94 -0.03 -2.52 34.03
C ALA A 94 -0.41 -3.60 32.98
N PRO A 95 0.11 -4.84 33.08
CA PRO A 95 -0.13 -5.90 32.10
C PRO A 95 -1.61 -6.16 31.77
N SER A 96 -2.50 -5.99 32.75
CA SER A 96 -3.95 -6.17 32.58
C SER A 96 -4.60 -5.12 31.67
N LEU A 97 -4.02 -3.92 31.55
CA LEU A 97 -4.58 -2.81 30.77
C LEU A 97 -3.98 -2.68 29.37
N GLN A 98 -2.93 -3.45 29.06
CA GLN A 98 -2.22 -3.34 27.78
C GLN A 98 -3.15 -3.60 26.58
N ALA A 99 -4.02 -4.61 26.69
CA ALA A 99 -4.99 -4.92 25.63
C ALA A 99 -5.98 -3.76 25.39
N ALA A 100 -6.51 -3.16 26.46
CA ALA A 100 -7.41 -2.02 26.36
C ALA A 100 -6.72 -0.79 25.76
N GLN A 101 -5.46 -0.54 26.15
CA GLN A 101 -4.65 0.54 25.57
C GLN A 101 -4.43 0.35 24.06
N GLN A 102 -4.10 -0.88 23.63
CA GLN A 102 -3.92 -1.17 22.21
C GLN A 102 -5.20 -1.00 21.41
N GLU A 103 -6.34 -1.48 21.93
CA GLU A 103 -7.62 -1.31 21.23
C GLU A 103 -8.01 0.17 21.12
N LEU A 104 -7.81 0.96 22.18
CA LEU A 104 -8.02 2.40 22.12
C LEU A 104 -7.09 3.09 21.13
N ALA A 105 -5.81 2.68 21.05
CA ALA A 105 -4.88 3.20 20.06
C ALA A 105 -5.33 2.85 18.63
N ARG A 106 -5.81 1.62 18.41
CA ARG A 106 -6.36 1.15 17.14
C ARG A 106 -7.58 1.96 16.73
N GLN A 107 -8.52 2.20 17.65
CA GLN A 107 -9.71 3.00 17.41
C GLN A 107 -9.35 4.44 17.04
N LYS A 108 -8.45 5.09 17.81
CA LYS A 108 -7.95 6.43 17.48
C LYS A 108 -7.32 6.50 16.10
N ALA A 109 -6.52 5.49 15.73
CA ALA A 109 -5.92 5.42 14.40
C ALA A 109 -6.98 5.23 13.31
N ALA A 110 -8.00 4.40 13.54
CA ALA A 110 -9.10 4.17 12.62
C ALA A 110 -9.94 5.45 12.41
N ASP A 111 -10.29 6.14 13.49
CA ASP A 111 -11.06 7.40 13.44
C ASP A 111 -10.25 8.49 12.72
N SER A 112 -8.96 8.60 13.00
CA SER A 112 -8.08 9.54 12.31
C SER A 112 -7.97 9.21 10.83
N LEU A 113 -7.84 7.93 10.47
CA LEU A 113 -7.80 7.49 9.08
C LEU A 113 -9.11 7.83 8.36
N LYS A 114 -10.26 7.52 8.97
CA LYS A 114 -11.58 7.84 8.43
C LYS A 114 -11.71 9.34 8.13
N LYS A 115 -11.34 10.19 9.07
CA LYS A 115 -11.33 11.65 8.89
C LYS A 115 -10.43 12.11 7.73
N HIS A 116 -9.28 11.48 7.52
CA HIS A 116 -8.39 11.80 6.40
C HIS A 116 -8.93 11.28 5.06
N LEU A 117 -9.61 10.14 5.04
CA LEU A 117 -10.25 9.61 3.85
C LEU A 117 -11.44 10.47 3.39
N GLU A 118 -12.24 10.97 4.32
CA GLU A 118 -13.35 11.91 4.04
C GLU A 118 -12.86 13.22 3.40
N LYS A 119 -11.63 13.65 3.70
CA LYS A 119 -11.01 14.88 3.18
C LYS A 119 -9.92 14.59 2.14
N ARG A 120 -9.95 13.42 1.52
CA ARG A 120 -8.94 13.03 0.54
C ARG A 120 -9.06 13.95 -0.69
N PRO A 121 -8.00 14.69 -1.06
CA PRO A 121 -8.02 15.52 -2.26
C PRO A 121 -7.99 14.65 -3.53
N ASP A 122 -8.63 15.15 -4.58
CA ASP A 122 -8.61 14.54 -5.91
C ASP A 122 -7.25 14.73 -6.59
N ARG A 123 -7.04 14.01 -7.69
CA ARG A 123 -5.76 14.06 -8.42
C ARG A 123 -5.52 15.45 -9.00
N GLU A 124 -6.56 16.06 -9.54
CA GLU A 124 -6.58 17.35 -10.21
C GLU A 124 -6.13 18.44 -9.22
N ASP A 125 -6.70 18.43 -8.02
CA ASP A 125 -6.34 19.25 -6.87
C ASP A 125 -4.84 19.18 -6.50
N LEU A 126 -4.22 18.02 -6.67
CA LEU A 126 -2.79 17.81 -6.40
C LEU A 126 -1.91 18.28 -7.58
N VAL A 127 -2.41 18.20 -8.81
CA VAL A 127 -1.74 18.72 -10.00
C VAL A 127 -1.74 20.26 -9.99
N GLU A 128 -2.88 20.88 -9.66
CA GLU A 128 -2.99 22.35 -9.52
C GLU A 128 -2.04 22.90 -8.45
N ARG A 129 -1.87 22.16 -7.35
CA ARG A 129 -0.91 22.50 -6.28
C ARG A 129 0.54 22.13 -6.62
N ASN A 130 0.83 21.65 -7.83
CA ASN A 130 2.16 21.20 -8.28
C ASN A 130 2.79 20.10 -7.40
N ILE A 131 1.97 19.30 -6.72
CA ILE A 131 2.43 18.14 -5.92
C ILE A 131 2.61 16.93 -6.83
N LEU A 132 1.65 16.70 -7.74
CA LEU A 132 1.72 15.65 -8.76
C LEU A 132 2.01 16.23 -10.14
N PRO A 133 2.76 15.53 -11.00
CA PRO A 133 2.89 15.91 -12.39
C PRO A 133 1.55 15.70 -13.13
N SER A 134 1.23 16.60 -14.05
CA SER A 134 0.06 16.51 -14.93
C SER A 134 0.12 15.32 -15.91
N SER A 135 1.31 14.76 -16.13
CA SER A 135 1.54 13.64 -17.06
C SER A 135 0.80 12.36 -16.65
N THR A 136 0.29 11.65 -17.66
CA THR A 136 -0.31 10.29 -17.56
C THR A 136 0.76 9.18 -17.61
N ALA A 137 2.04 9.53 -17.65
CA ALA A 137 3.12 8.55 -17.65
C ALA A 137 3.09 7.67 -16.38
N ALA A 138 3.47 6.40 -16.55
CA ALA A 138 3.58 5.45 -15.44
C ALA A 138 4.50 6.00 -14.33
N PRO A 139 4.24 5.72 -13.04
CA PRO A 139 4.99 6.29 -11.92
C PRO A 139 6.51 6.15 -12.04
N ALA A 140 6.98 5.01 -12.55
CA ALA A 140 8.41 4.75 -12.75
C ALA A 140 9.06 5.65 -13.81
N LEU A 141 8.30 6.18 -14.78
CA LEU A 141 8.80 6.98 -15.89
C LEU A 141 8.65 8.49 -15.67
N GLN A 142 7.82 8.91 -14.71
CA GLN A 142 7.53 10.33 -14.47
C GLN A 142 8.78 11.18 -14.22
N ALA A 143 9.77 10.62 -13.50
CA ALA A 143 11.04 11.30 -13.25
C ALA A 143 11.82 11.54 -14.54
N HIS A 144 11.97 10.52 -15.38
CA HIS A 144 12.67 10.63 -16.66
C HIS A 144 11.94 11.53 -17.65
N ALA A 145 10.61 11.45 -17.70
CA ALA A 145 9.80 12.31 -18.55
C ALA A 145 9.97 13.80 -18.18
N ARG A 146 9.97 14.12 -16.88
CA ARG A 146 10.21 15.49 -16.40
C ARG A 146 11.60 15.99 -16.74
N GLU A 147 12.62 15.15 -16.59
CA GLU A 147 13.99 15.53 -16.93
C GLU A 147 14.14 15.81 -18.42
N LEU A 148 13.55 14.95 -19.27
CA LEU A 148 13.52 15.17 -20.71
C LEU A 148 12.78 16.47 -21.08
N GLU A 149 11.59 16.69 -20.52
CA GLU A 149 10.81 17.92 -20.77
C GLU A 149 11.60 19.17 -20.40
N LYS A 150 12.30 19.13 -19.26
CA LYS A 150 13.16 20.23 -18.82
C LYS A 150 14.30 20.50 -19.80
N HIS A 151 14.98 19.46 -20.29
CA HIS A 151 16.04 19.61 -21.29
C HIS A 151 15.50 20.15 -22.62
N MET A 152 14.39 19.61 -23.10
CA MET A 152 13.73 20.10 -24.32
C MET A 152 13.32 21.56 -24.19
N LEU A 153 12.81 21.97 -23.02
CA LEU A 153 12.44 23.36 -22.75
C LEU A 153 13.67 24.26 -22.72
N ALA A 154 14.77 23.82 -22.09
CA ALA A 154 16.02 24.56 -22.05
C ALA A 154 16.60 24.79 -23.46
N ASP A 155 16.66 23.74 -24.28
CA ASP A 155 17.17 23.83 -25.65
C ASP A 155 16.28 24.74 -26.52
N ASN A 156 14.96 24.67 -26.34
CA ASN A 156 14.02 25.54 -27.05
C ASN A 156 14.17 27.02 -26.64
N LEU A 157 14.36 27.26 -25.34
CA LEU A 157 14.56 28.60 -24.80
C LEU A 157 15.89 29.18 -25.33
N GLU A 158 16.96 28.39 -25.30
CA GLU A 158 18.28 28.78 -25.79
C GLU A 158 18.21 29.25 -27.25
N HIS A 159 17.57 28.47 -28.13
CA HIS A 159 17.41 28.85 -29.52
C HIS A 159 16.63 30.17 -29.70
N LYS A 160 15.55 30.39 -28.92
CA LYS A 160 14.76 31.63 -28.96
C LYS A 160 15.54 32.84 -28.45
N ILE A 161 16.41 32.65 -27.46
CA ILE A 161 17.27 33.70 -26.93
C ILE A 161 18.35 34.08 -27.95
N GLN A 162 18.91 33.12 -28.68
CA GLN A 162 19.87 33.39 -29.75
C GLN A 162 19.28 34.25 -30.87
N SER A 163 18.00 34.02 -31.22
CA SER A 163 17.27 34.83 -32.21
C SER A 163 16.60 36.08 -31.63
N ARG A 164 17.02 36.54 -30.44
CA ARG A 164 16.38 37.71 -29.80
C ARG A 164 16.62 38.97 -30.64
N PRO A 165 15.57 39.65 -31.12
CA PRO A 165 15.72 40.87 -31.92
C PRO A 165 16.33 41.99 -31.09
N LYS A 166 17.14 42.83 -31.74
CA LYS A 166 17.72 44.02 -31.10
C LYS A 166 16.64 45.08 -30.85
N PRO A 167 16.83 45.99 -29.88
CA PRO A 167 15.87 47.07 -29.60
C PRO A 167 15.55 47.92 -30.82
N GLU A 168 16.54 48.22 -31.66
CA GLU A 168 16.38 48.96 -32.92
C GLU A 168 15.33 48.31 -33.86
N GLU A 169 15.31 46.97 -33.93
CA GLU A 169 14.34 46.24 -34.76
C GLU A 169 12.91 46.33 -34.19
N LEU A 170 12.78 46.46 -32.87
CA LEU A 170 11.50 46.63 -32.20
C LEU A 170 10.95 48.05 -32.41
N ILE A 171 11.82 49.05 -32.44
CA ILE A 171 11.48 50.45 -32.78
C ILE A 171 10.98 50.53 -34.22
N HIS A 172 11.70 49.93 -35.16
CA HIS A 172 11.28 49.91 -36.57
C HIS A 172 9.91 49.24 -36.77
N ARG A 173 9.58 48.24 -35.95
CA ARG A 173 8.28 47.55 -35.97
C ARG A 173 7.18 48.31 -35.22
N GLY A 174 7.48 49.46 -34.61
CA GLY A 174 6.52 50.25 -33.85
C GLY A 174 6.06 49.59 -32.54
N ILE A 175 6.88 48.69 -31.98
CA ILE A 175 6.61 48.03 -30.69
C ILE A 175 7.23 48.82 -29.54
N LEU A 176 8.36 49.49 -29.79
CA LEU A 176 9.11 50.30 -28.84
C LEU A 176 9.24 51.73 -29.39
N GLU A 177 9.16 52.74 -28.54
CA GLU A 177 9.43 54.13 -28.93
C GLU A 177 10.94 54.44 -28.83
N GLU A 178 11.43 55.46 -29.53
CA GLU A 178 12.87 55.80 -29.57
C GLU A 178 13.44 56.24 -28.21
N ASP A 179 12.59 56.76 -27.33
CA ASP A 179 12.90 57.20 -25.96
C ASP A 179 12.89 56.04 -24.94
N GLU A 180 12.33 54.89 -25.30
CA GLU A 180 12.25 53.69 -24.45
C GLU A 180 13.35 52.65 -24.75
N ASP A 181 14.36 53.01 -25.55
CA ASP A 181 15.47 52.11 -25.90
C ASP A 181 16.32 51.72 -24.67
N PRO A 182 16.31 50.43 -24.24
CA PRO A 182 17.07 49.97 -23.08
C PRO A 182 18.59 50.04 -23.25
N THR A 183 19.09 50.28 -24.47
CA THR A 183 20.53 50.45 -24.73
C THR A 183 21.01 51.89 -24.55
N ARG A 184 20.09 52.86 -24.45
CA ARG A 184 20.40 54.27 -24.22
C ARG A 184 19.79 54.68 -22.87
N PRO A 185 20.59 54.80 -21.79
CA PRO A 185 20.05 55.22 -20.50
C PRO A 185 19.43 56.61 -20.64
N ALA A 186 18.23 56.78 -20.06
CA ALA A 186 17.55 58.07 -19.99
C ALA A 186 18.46 59.12 -19.32
N GLN A 187 18.64 60.27 -19.96
CA GLN A 187 19.31 61.44 -19.39
C GLN A 187 18.38 62.23 -18.47
#